data_AF-A0A956NZH1-F1
#
_entry.id   AF-A0A956NZH1-F1
#
_cell.length_a   1.000
_cell.length_b   1.000
_cell.length_c   1.000
_cell.angle_alpha   90.00
_cell.angle_beta   90.00
_cell.angle_gamma   90.00
#
_symmetry.space_group_name_H-M   'P 1'
#
loop_
_entity.id
_entity.type
_entity.pdbx_description
1 polymer ?
#
loop_
_entity_poly.entity_id
_entity_poly.type
_entity_poly.pdbx_seq_one_letter_code
_entity_poly.pdbx_strand_id
1 'polypeptide(L)'
;MPTILPILAGWLLTYALHSTVLLGLAWLILRTRRTDARTRDVLWKVAMVGGIVTASVQTALDLRPAGTVSLVAAAEPATPSQAADRSTQSKTAQIESGAEVAPPAGDRSATTPVVSAPTTAAPSSTWFTPALTIVWVVLAAALLAWYLGRRLILVGRLGDRRVIADGDLPSVLGELRTAAGVRQRVRLTASQTIASPVALGRSEICLPAAALVELEPAEQRAMLAHELAHLVRHDPSWLVVACLIERAFFFQPLNRLAREGIQDAAEFLADEWAARRTGGVPLARALVKVAEWLQASPLGVPVAGFAEERSRLTSRVGRLLEPEAARGTGSGRVAVFASVGALAVMTTVAPGVSGRAAAPAPSEPVTTELAAPLPVAPAEDPVASATPEASQPPRTEAIDAAREAGLAMPAGTAWADTAIVRALMGRLRDEDAGVRRAAADALGRIEHPMAIPALVAAIGDPDRDVRHAVVDALASFDGGVPAAPIRALLSDADTEIRQHAIEMLGEMQDRGAVGAITALASDADPEVRREVMYALGEIGDPASVAVLRRGLGDADADVRESALDPLTEMDKPIDVAIVRTLLADPNPDTR
;
A
#
# COMPACT_ATOMS: atom_id res chain seq x y z
N MET A 1 46.43 3.13 -3.11
CA MET A 1 45.32 2.48 -3.86
C MET A 1 44.84 1.14 -3.27
N PRO A 2 45.64 0.24 -2.65
CA PRO A 2 45.13 -1.07 -2.21
C PRO A 2 44.21 -1.04 -0.97
N THR A 3 44.13 0.07 -0.24
CA THR A 3 43.32 0.20 0.98
C THR A 3 41.88 0.67 0.75
N ILE A 4 41.54 1.23 -0.43
CA ILE A 4 40.20 1.81 -0.68
C ILE A 4 39.19 0.76 -1.11
N LEU A 5 39.60 -0.20 -1.96
CA LEU A 5 38.74 -1.26 -2.48
C LEU A 5 38.08 -2.13 -1.37
N PRO A 6 38.79 -2.60 -0.32
CA PRO A 6 38.14 -3.37 0.74
C PRO A 6 37.17 -2.53 1.58
N ILE A 7 37.48 -1.25 1.82
CA ILE A 7 36.57 -0.32 2.53
C ILE A 7 35.29 -0.11 1.72
N LEU A 8 35.42 0.09 0.41
CA LEU A 8 34.28 0.23 -0.50
C LEU A 8 33.46 -1.06 -0.59
N ALA A 9 34.10 -2.23 -0.60
CA ALA A 9 33.42 -3.52 -0.56
C ALA A 9 32.60 -3.69 0.72
N GLY A 10 33.19 -3.35 1.88
CA GLY A 10 32.51 -3.38 3.17
C GLY A 10 31.33 -2.42 3.22
N TRP A 11 31.49 -1.20 2.71
CA TRP A 11 30.41 -0.22 2.60
C TRP A 11 29.27 -0.73 1.71
N LEU A 12 29.55 -1.34 0.55
CA LEU A 12 28.53 -1.89 -0.36
C LEU A 12 27.73 -3.02 0.28
N LEU A 13 28.40 -3.94 0.99
CA LEU A 13 27.75 -5.04 1.70
C LEU A 13 26.90 -4.53 2.86
N THR A 14 27.42 -3.55 3.61
CA THR A 14 26.66 -2.87 4.68
C THR A 14 25.44 -2.17 4.11
N TYR A 15 25.57 -1.45 3.00
CA TYR A 15 24.44 -0.87 2.27
C TYR A 15 23.43 -1.93 1.84
N ALA A 16 23.87 -3.06 1.28
CA ALA A 16 22.99 -4.14 0.83
C ALA A 16 22.15 -4.68 1.99
N LEU A 17 22.76 -4.93 3.15
CA LEU A 17 22.06 -5.37 4.34
C LEU A 17 21.08 -4.30 4.85
N HIS A 18 21.56 -3.07 5.00
CA HIS A 18 20.77 -1.99 5.59
C HIS A 18 19.57 -1.61 4.73
N SER A 19 19.79 -1.46 3.42
CA SER A 19 18.73 -1.19 2.46
C SER A 19 17.71 -2.33 2.43
N THR A 20 18.12 -3.59 2.54
CA THR A 20 17.18 -4.73 2.57
C THR A 20 16.23 -4.65 3.76
N VAL A 21 16.77 -4.39 4.96
CA VAL A 21 15.96 -4.27 6.19
C VAL A 21 15.03 -3.06 6.13
N LEU A 22 15.55 -1.89 5.75
CA LEU A 22 14.77 -0.66 5.72
C LEU A 22 13.67 -0.70 4.65
N LEU A 23 14.00 -1.14 3.43
CA LEU A 23 13.04 -1.25 2.33
C LEU A 23 12.04 -2.39 2.56
N GLY A 24 12.50 -3.51 3.13
CA GLY A 24 11.63 -4.63 3.50
C GLY A 24 10.63 -4.26 4.60
N LEU A 25 11.09 -3.53 5.63
CA LEU A 25 10.22 -3.02 6.68
C LEU A 25 9.21 -2.00 6.15
N ALA A 26 9.68 -1.06 5.31
CA ALA A 26 8.79 -0.11 4.63
C ALA A 26 7.71 -0.85 3.84
N TRP A 27 8.08 -1.80 3.00
CA TRP A 27 7.14 -2.61 2.23
C TRP A 27 6.14 -3.37 3.12
N LEU A 28 6.61 -3.99 4.21
CA LEU A 28 5.75 -4.73 5.14
C LEU A 28 4.73 -3.81 5.81
N ILE A 29 5.14 -2.63 6.28
CA ILE A 29 4.25 -1.63 6.88
C ILE A 29 3.18 -1.20 5.87
N LEU A 30 3.57 -0.91 4.62
CA LEU A 30 2.65 -0.45 3.59
C LEU A 30 1.71 -1.53 3.08
N ARG A 31 2.05 -2.81 3.25
CA ARG A 31 1.19 -3.95 2.91
C ARG A 31 0.22 -4.31 4.03
N THR A 32 0.61 -4.14 5.29
CA THR A 32 -0.17 -4.57 6.46
C THR A 32 -1.06 -3.47 7.03
N ARG A 33 -0.75 -2.19 6.79
CA ARG A 33 -1.52 -1.06 7.32
C ARG A 33 -2.09 -0.21 6.20
N ARG A 34 -3.37 0.16 6.34
CA ARG A 34 -3.95 1.25 5.54
C ARG A 34 -3.20 2.55 5.89
N THR A 35 -2.44 3.03 4.92
CA THR A 35 -1.57 4.21 5.04
C THR A 35 -1.96 5.23 3.99
N ASP A 36 -2.02 6.49 4.38
CA ASP A 36 -2.28 7.59 3.47
C ASP A 36 -1.10 7.81 2.50
N ALA A 37 -1.37 8.43 1.36
CA ALA A 37 -0.37 8.63 0.31
C ALA A 37 0.85 9.42 0.78
N ARG A 38 0.69 10.34 1.74
CA ARG A 38 1.80 11.12 2.31
C ARG A 38 2.73 10.26 3.14
N THR A 39 2.19 9.40 4.00
CA THR A 39 2.99 8.45 4.78
C THR A 39 3.73 7.48 3.87
N ARG A 40 3.07 6.98 2.81
CA ARG A 40 3.70 6.12 1.79
C ARG A 40 4.89 6.80 1.12
N ASP A 41 4.71 8.04 0.67
CA ASP A 41 5.76 8.85 0.03
C ASP A 41 6.98 9.03 0.94
N VAL A 42 6.76 9.43 2.20
CA VAL A 42 7.82 9.62 3.19
C VAL A 42 8.55 8.31 3.47
N LEU A 43 7.82 7.24 3.72
CA LEU A 43 8.41 5.96 4.14
C LEU A 43 9.31 5.38 3.05
N TRP A 44 8.88 5.42 1.79
CA TRP A 44 9.73 4.98 0.68
C TRP A 44 10.99 5.84 0.52
N LYS A 45 10.84 7.17 0.54
CA LYS A 45 11.96 8.11 0.43
C LYS A 45 12.99 7.91 1.54
N VAL A 46 12.52 7.75 2.78
CA VAL A 46 13.38 7.55 3.95
C VAL A 46 14.05 6.19 3.92
N ALA A 47 13.33 5.11 3.60
CA ALA A 47 13.93 3.78 3.53
C ALA A 47 15.01 3.69 2.43
N MET A 48 14.77 4.32 1.28
CA MET A 48 15.67 4.32 0.14
C MET A 48 16.97 5.09 0.39
N VAL A 49 16.89 6.29 0.98
CA VAL A 49 18.08 7.08 1.35
C VAL A 49 18.73 6.56 2.63
N GLY A 50 17.93 6.00 3.53
CA GLY A 50 18.35 5.48 4.82
C GLY A 50 19.44 4.41 4.72
N GLY A 51 19.34 3.49 3.76
CA GLY A 51 20.39 2.49 3.53
C GLY A 51 21.75 3.13 3.21
N ILE A 52 21.76 4.19 2.39
CA ILE A 52 22.99 4.92 2.03
C ILE A 52 23.54 5.67 3.25
N VAL A 53 22.67 6.38 3.98
CA VAL A 53 23.07 7.18 5.14
C VAL A 53 23.64 6.29 6.24
N THR A 54 22.92 5.24 6.63
CA THR A 54 23.32 4.34 7.73
C THR A 54 24.63 3.60 7.41
N ALA A 55 24.79 3.07 6.19
CA ALA A 55 26.05 2.43 5.77
C ALA A 55 27.23 3.41 5.73
N SER A 56 26.99 4.64 5.28
CA SER A 56 28.01 5.69 5.24
C SER A 56 28.44 6.12 6.64
N VAL A 57 27.49 6.31 7.57
CA VAL A 57 27.78 6.67 8.96
C VAL A 57 28.57 5.56 9.65
N GLN A 58 28.13 4.30 9.51
CA GLN A 58 28.81 3.16 10.11
C GLN A 58 30.24 2.99 9.59
N THR A 59 30.45 3.17 8.29
CA THR A 59 31.79 3.10 7.68
C THR A 59 32.66 4.30 8.06
N ALA A 60 32.09 5.51 8.09
CA ALA A 60 32.81 6.72 8.44
C ALA A 60 33.31 6.70 9.89
N LEU A 61 32.45 6.24 10.82
CA LEU A 61 32.72 6.18 12.26
C LEU A 61 33.37 4.86 12.72
N ASP A 62 33.62 3.91 11.81
CA ASP A 62 34.06 2.52 12.10
C ASP A 62 33.24 1.85 13.21
N LEU A 63 31.92 2.06 13.23
CA LEU A 63 31.04 1.42 14.21
C LEU A 63 30.97 -0.08 13.92
N ARG A 64 31.32 -0.89 14.93
CA ARG A 64 31.31 -2.37 14.86
C ARG A 64 30.29 -2.96 15.83
N PRO A 65 28.99 -2.84 15.55
CA PRO A 65 27.94 -3.50 16.33
C PRO A 65 28.12 -5.03 16.31
N ALA A 66 27.51 -5.70 17.28
CA ALA A 66 27.62 -7.15 17.44
C ALA A 66 27.26 -7.89 16.14
N GLY A 67 28.11 -8.83 15.71
CA GLY A 67 27.95 -9.56 14.44
C GLY A 67 28.60 -8.91 13.21
N THR A 68 29.38 -7.84 13.37
CA THR A 68 30.13 -7.22 12.26
C THR A 68 31.21 -8.16 11.71
N VAL A 69 31.23 -8.37 10.39
CA VAL A 69 32.20 -9.23 9.70
C VAL A 69 33.34 -8.39 9.11
N SER A 70 34.60 -8.81 9.27
CA SER A 70 35.76 -8.12 8.68
C SER A 70 36.21 -8.80 7.38
N LEU A 71 36.36 -8.01 6.30
CA LEU A 71 36.83 -8.50 4.99
C LEU A 71 38.35 -8.64 4.88
N VAL A 72 39.09 -8.08 5.84
CA VAL A 72 40.55 -8.13 5.91
C VAL A 72 40.93 -9.08 7.04
N ALA A 73 41.62 -10.17 6.71
CA ALA A 73 42.20 -11.06 7.72
C ALA A 73 43.18 -10.27 8.59
N ALA A 74 43.13 -10.45 9.91
CA ALA A 74 44.13 -9.90 10.81
C ALA A 74 45.50 -10.37 10.31
N ALA A 75 46.40 -9.42 10.04
CA ALA A 75 47.78 -9.75 9.78
C ALA A 75 48.34 -10.40 11.05
N GLU A 76 48.72 -11.68 10.99
CA GLU A 76 49.64 -12.24 11.97
C GLU A 76 50.99 -11.56 11.80
N PRO A 77 51.61 -11.14 12.92
CA PRO A 77 53.01 -11.46 13.08
C PRO A 77 53.25 -12.00 14.48
N ALA A 78 53.39 -13.31 14.61
CA ALA A 78 54.21 -13.88 15.67
C ALA A 78 55.45 -14.50 15.01
N THR A 79 56.51 -13.70 14.89
CA THR A 79 57.86 -14.25 14.69
C THR A 79 58.42 -14.70 16.05
N PRO A 80 59.24 -15.77 16.08
CA PRO A 80 59.51 -16.54 17.28
C PRO A 80 60.51 -15.84 18.22
N SER A 81 60.14 -15.68 19.49
CA SER A 81 61.06 -15.17 20.52
C SER A 81 61.96 -16.29 21.02
N GLN A 82 63.25 -16.15 20.76
CA GLN A 82 64.32 -16.85 21.47
C GLN A 82 64.37 -16.37 22.93
N ALA A 83 64.35 -17.32 23.87
CA ALA A 83 64.98 -17.25 25.19
C ALA A 83 65.01 -18.71 25.72
N ALA A 84 66.09 -19.45 25.48
CA ALA A 84 67.24 -19.54 26.36
C ALA A 84 66.89 -20.12 27.76
N ASP A 85 67.21 -21.42 27.87
CA ASP A 85 68.03 -21.99 28.93
C ASP A 85 67.49 -22.02 30.37
N ARG A 86 67.13 -23.23 30.82
CA ARG A 86 67.79 -23.96 31.93
C ARG A 86 66.91 -25.12 32.41
N SER A 87 67.31 -26.35 32.09
CA SER A 87 67.67 -27.38 33.09
C SER A 87 67.85 -28.74 32.41
N THR A 88 69.11 -29.01 32.07
CA THR A 88 69.85 -30.25 32.33
C THR A 88 69.11 -31.56 32.64
N GLN A 89 69.63 -32.60 31.96
CA GLN A 89 69.86 -33.99 32.41
C GLN A 89 68.70 -34.99 32.34
N SER A 90 68.74 -35.91 31.37
CA SER A 90 69.51 -37.17 31.43
C SER A 90 68.81 -38.34 30.71
N LYS A 91 69.61 -39.14 30.00
CA LYS A 91 69.44 -40.56 29.61
C LYS A 91 68.26 -40.93 28.68
N THR A 92 68.48 -41.26 27.41
CA THR A 92 69.11 -42.47 26.82
C THR A 92 68.34 -43.78 27.07
N ALA A 93 67.83 -44.32 25.95
CA ALA A 93 67.75 -45.73 25.55
C ALA A 93 66.67 -46.68 26.12
N GLN A 94 66.08 -47.40 25.15
CA GLN A 94 65.72 -48.83 25.18
C GLN A 94 64.50 -49.24 26.01
N ILE A 95 63.78 -50.34 25.76
CA ILE A 95 63.51 -51.33 24.69
C ILE A 95 62.36 -52.18 25.30
N GLU A 96 61.55 -52.85 24.48
CA GLU A 96 60.69 -54.02 24.83
C GLU A 96 59.47 -53.79 25.75
N SER A 97 58.25 -54.13 25.32
CA SER A 97 57.67 -55.47 25.11
C SER A 97 56.98 -55.99 26.37
N GLY A 98 55.69 -56.33 26.21
CA GLY A 98 55.14 -57.53 26.81
C GLY A 98 54.21 -57.38 28.01
N ALA A 99 52.98 -57.87 27.79
CA ALA A 99 52.12 -58.59 28.73
C ALA A 99 51.31 -57.80 29.80
N GLU A 100 50.03 -57.60 29.45
CA GLU A 100 48.87 -58.29 30.06
C GLU A 100 48.74 -58.31 31.59
N VAL A 101 47.71 -57.65 32.14
CA VAL A 101 46.73 -58.17 33.13
C VAL A 101 45.52 -57.19 33.22
N ALA A 102 44.31 -57.77 33.30
CA ALA A 102 42.98 -57.15 33.35
C ALA A 102 42.60 -56.53 34.73
N PRO A 103 41.50 -55.74 34.84
CA PRO A 103 41.20 -54.83 35.97
C PRO A 103 40.26 -55.46 37.02
N PRO A 104 39.90 -54.72 38.10
CA PRO A 104 38.51 -54.24 38.11
C PRO A 104 38.22 -52.90 38.82
N ALA A 105 37.05 -52.38 38.46
CA ALA A 105 36.08 -51.63 39.27
C ALA A 105 36.21 -50.10 39.42
N GLY A 106 35.15 -49.43 38.93
CA GLY A 106 34.68 -48.10 39.37
C GLY A 106 35.47 -46.94 38.76
N ASP A 107 34.88 -45.92 38.15
CA ASP A 107 33.52 -45.43 38.27
C ASP A 107 33.20 -44.57 37.03
N ARG A 108 31.91 -44.47 36.73
CA ARG A 108 31.40 -43.76 35.56
C ARG A 108 31.43 -42.26 35.81
N SER A 109 32.06 -41.50 34.92
CA SER A 109 31.64 -40.12 34.65
C SER A 109 31.87 -39.81 33.18
N ALA A 110 30.77 -39.50 32.52
CA ALA A 110 30.66 -39.31 31.09
C ALA A 110 31.33 -38.01 30.65
N THR A 111 32.41 -38.12 29.89
CA THR A 111 32.92 -37.02 29.07
C THR A 111 32.19 -37.09 27.73
N THR A 112 31.30 -36.14 27.47
CA THR A 112 30.78 -35.88 26.12
C THR A 112 31.95 -35.48 25.22
N PRO A 113 32.13 -36.08 24.03
CA PRO A 113 33.11 -35.58 23.09
C PRO A 113 32.57 -34.27 22.51
N VAL A 114 33.27 -33.17 22.81
CA VAL A 114 33.13 -31.93 22.04
C VAL A 114 33.55 -32.27 20.62
N VAL A 115 32.57 -32.39 19.74
CA VAL A 115 32.79 -32.43 18.28
C VAL A 115 33.32 -31.05 17.90
N SER A 116 34.63 -30.92 17.80
CA SER A 116 35.26 -29.81 17.08
C SER A 116 34.82 -29.92 15.63
N ALA A 117 33.89 -29.04 15.23
CA ALA A 117 33.52 -28.87 13.84
C ALA A 117 34.79 -28.57 13.03
N PRO A 118 35.01 -29.18 11.86
CA PRO A 118 36.14 -28.84 11.02
C PRO A 118 35.98 -27.37 10.60
N THR A 119 36.90 -26.53 11.08
CA THR A 119 37.10 -25.18 10.55
C THR A 119 37.55 -25.37 9.11
N THR A 120 36.58 -25.30 8.19
CA THR A 120 36.87 -25.19 6.77
C THR A 120 37.51 -23.82 6.59
N ALA A 121 38.84 -23.81 6.50
CA ALA A 121 39.60 -22.64 6.09
C ALA A 121 39.06 -22.20 4.73
N ALA A 122 38.28 -21.12 4.72
CA ALA A 122 37.80 -20.50 3.50
C ALA A 122 39.03 -20.07 2.68
N PRO A 123 39.05 -20.30 1.35
CA PRO A 123 40.17 -19.90 0.52
C PRO A 123 40.40 -18.40 0.66
N SER A 124 41.63 -18.01 1.00
CA SER A 124 42.11 -16.63 1.09
C SER A 124 42.21 -16.01 -0.31
N SER A 125 41.10 -15.91 -1.04
CA SER A 125 41.04 -15.18 -2.31
C SER A 125 40.91 -13.68 -2.04
N THR A 126 42.00 -13.09 -1.54
CA THR A 126 42.15 -11.64 -1.32
C THR A 126 41.93 -10.79 -2.58
N TRP A 127 41.87 -11.42 -3.77
CA TRP A 127 41.57 -10.78 -5.05
C TRP A 127 40.07 -10.70 -5.39
N PHE A 128 39.20 -11.53 -4.78
CA PHE A 128 37.80 -11.63 -5.19
C PHE A 128 36.99 -10.36 -4.82
N THR A 129 37.20 -9.83 -3.62
CA THR A 129 36.53 -8.61 -3.14
C THR A 129 36.92 -7.33 -3.91
N PRO A 130 38.21 -7.06 -4.23
CA PRO A 130 38.56 -5.93 -5.09
C PRO A 130 38.09 -6.11 -6.54
N ALA A 131 38.08 -7.34 -7.08
CA ALA A 131 37.56 -7.59 -8.42
C ALA A 131 36.06 -7.29 -8.52
N LEU A 132 35.26 -7.75 -7.53
CA LEU A 132 33.82 -7.52 -7.52
C LEU A 132 33.45 -6.03 -7.38
N THR A 133 34.21 -5.28 -6.57
CA THR A 133 34.00 -3.83 -6.44
C THR A 133 34.33 -3.07 -7.71
N ILE A 134 35.41 -3.43 -8.42
CA ILE A 134 35.74 -2.83 -9.72
C ILE A 134 34.63 -3.11 -10.73
N VAL A 135 34.15 -4.36 -10.80
CA VAL A 135 33.03 -4.74 -11.67
C VAL A 135 31.79 -3.90 -11.36
N TRP A 136 31.45 -3.74 -10.07
CA TRP A 136 30.34 -2.89 -9.66
C TRP A 136 30.53 -1.43 -10.11
N VAL A 137 31.70 -0.81 -9.88
CA VAL A 137 31.97 0.58 -10.29
C VAL A 137 31.78 0.76 -11.80
N VAL A 138 32.34 -0.15 -12.60
CA VAL A 138 32.26 -0.07 -14.07
C VAL A 138 30.81 -0.22 -14.54
N LEU A 139 30.08 -1.20 -14.02
CA LEU A 139 28.68 -1.42 -14.40
C LEU A 139 27.77 -0.28 -13.95
N ALA A 140 27.92 0.20 -12.71
CA ALA A 140 27.17 1.34 -12.19
C ALA A 140 27.44 2.60 -13.03
N ALA A 141 28.71 2.90 -13.36
CA ALA A 141 29.06 4.02 -14.21
C ALA A 141 28.46 3.91 -15.61
N ALA A 142 28.50 2.72 -16.23
CA ALA A 142 27.89 2.47 -17.53
C ALA A 142 26.36 2.66 -17.51
N LEU A 143 25.66 2.13 -16.50
CA LEU A 143 24.21 2.29 -16.35
C LEU A 143 23.80 3.74 -16.08
N LEU A 144 24.58 4.47 -15.28
CA LEU A 144 24.37 5.90 -15.02
C LEU A 144 24.61 6.74 -16.27
N ALA A 145 25.69 6.47 -17.01
CA ALA A 145 25.99 7.15 -18.27
C ALA A 145 24.90 6.88 -19.32
N TRP A 146 24.43 5.64 -19.44
CA TRP A 146 23.33 5.27 -20.31
C TRP A 146 22.02 5.99 -19.95
N TYR A 147 21.69 6.06 -18.66
CA TYR A 147 20.52 6.80 -18.17
C TYR A 147 20.63 8.29 -18.47
N LEU A 148 21.78 8.91 -18.17
CA LEU A 148 22.00 10.32 -18.41
C LEU A 148 21.95 10.64 -19.91
N GLY A 149 22.58 9.80 -20.75
CA GLY A 149 22.53 9.91 -22.21
C GLY A 149 21.11 9.81 -22.74
N ARG A 150 20.32 8.82 -22.32
CA ARG A 150 18.89 8.71 -22.70
C ARG A 150 18.08 9.92 -22.25
N ARG A 151 18.33 10.44 -21.04
CA ARG A 151 17.64 11.62 -20.53
C ARG A 151 17.99 12.88 -21.32
N LEU A 152 19.26 13.05 -21.70
CA LEU A 152 19.70 14.16 -22.56
C LEU A 152 19.08 14.06 -23.96
N ILE A 153 19.01 12.85 -24.53
CA ILE A 153 18.32 12.62 -25.82
C ILE A 153 16.83 12.96 -25.71
N LEU A 154 16.16 12.55 -24.63
CA LEU A 154 14.74 12.86 -24.41
C LEU A 154 14.51 14.38 -24.31
N VAL A 155 15.34 15.09 -23.54
CA VAL A 155 15.28 16.56 -23.42
C VAL A 155 15.54 17.23 -24.77
N GLY A 156 16.45 16.68 -25.58
CA GLY A 156 16.73 17.14 -26.94
C GLY A 156 15.60 16.87 -27.94
N ARG A 157 14.89 15.73 -27.82
CA ARG A 157 13.71 15.40 -28.65
C ARG A 157 12.54 16.34 -28.41
N LEU A 158 12.42 16.85 -27.19
CA LEU A 158 11.47 17.90 -26.82
C LEU A 158 11.92 19.30 -27.32
N GLY A 159 12.80 19.40 -28.32
CA GLY A 159 13.27 20.67 -28.87
C GLY A 159 12.21 21.42 -29.71
N ASP A 160 11.08 20.78 -30.02
CA ASP A 160 9.94 21.36 -30.72
C ASP A 160 9.01 22.20 -29.82
N ARG A 161 9.32 22.28 -28.52
CA ARG A 161 8.55 23.03 -27.51
C ARG A 161 8.40 24.50 -27.90
N ARG A 162 7.15 24.96 -28.00
CA ARG A 162 6.80 26.37 -28.20
C ARG A 162 6.22 26.94 -26.92
N VAL A 163 6.61 28.17 -26.58
CA VAL A 163 6.08 28.87 -25.40
C VAL A 163 4.63 29.26 -25.66
N ILE A 164 3.74 28.98 -24.72
CA ILE A 164 2.36 29.45 -24.74
C ILE A 164 2.35 30.83 -24.08
N ALA A 165 2.35 31.88 -24.90
CA ALA A 165 2.34 33.27 -24.43
C ALA A 165 0.93 33.88 -24.42
N ASP A 166 0.05 33.40 -25.29
CA ASP A 166 -1.27 33.96 -25.54
C ASP A 166 -2.40 33.00 -25.11
N GLY A 167 -3.55 33.55 -24.73
CA GLY A 167 -4.74 32.81 -24.28
C GLY A 167 -4.93 32.79 -22.76
N ASP A 168 -5.92 32.01 -22.29
CA ASP A 168 -6.33 31.99 -20.88
C ASP A 168 -5.47 31.05 -20.00
N LEU A 169 -4.73 30.12 -20.60
CA LEU A 169 -3.93 29.15 -19.83
C LEU A 169 -2.79 29.78 -19.00
N PRO A 170 -2.00 30.75 -19.53
CA PRO A 170 -0.99 31.42 -18.73
C PRO A 170 -1.56 32.20 -17.54
N SER A 171 -2.75 32.81 -17.67
CA SER A 171 -3.41 33.52 -16.56
C SER A 171 -3.93 32.53 -15.51
N VAL A 172 -4.57 31.44 -15.93
CA VAL A 172 -5.01 30.34 -15.05
C VAL A 172 -3.83 29.74 -14.29
N LEU A 173 -2.70 29.48 -14.96
CA LEU A 173 -1.49 29.01 -14.29
C LEU A 173 -0.95 30.05 -13.29
N GLY A 174 -1.01 31.33 -13.64
CA GLY A 174 -0.66 32.45 -12.76
C GLY A 174 -1.49 32.50 -11.48
N GLU A 175 -2.80 32.30 -11.59
CA GLU A 175 -3.72 32.21 -10.45
C GLU A 175 -3.41 31.01 -9.56
N LEU A 176 -3.30 29.81 -10.14
CA LEU A 176 -3.01 28.58 -9.41
C LEU A 176 -1.67 28.67 -8.67
N ARG A 177 -0.66 29.26 -9.32
CA ARG A 177 0.66 29.52 -8.73
C ARG A 177 0.59 30.49 -7.55
N THR A 178 -0.21 31.54 -7.68
CA THR A 178 -0.40 32.55 -6.63
C THR A 178 -1.15 31.94 -5.45
N ALA A 179 -2.22 31.19 -5.69
CA ALA A 179 -2.96 30.44 -4.68
C ALA A 179 -2.09 29.36 -3.99
N ALA A 180 -1.07 28.85 -4.68
CA ALA A 180 -0.10 27.90 -4.13
C ALA A 180 1.06 28.56 -3.35
N GLY A 181 1.18 29.89 -3.37
CA GLY A 181 2.31 30.60 -2.75
C GLY A 181 3.65 30.40 -3.46
N VAL A 182 3.65 29.97 -4.72
CA VAL A 182 4.87 29.67 -5.48
C VAL A 182 5.45 30.94 -6.09
N ARG A 183 6.61 31.37 -5.57
CA ARG A 183 7.29 32.60 -6.04
C ARG A 183 8.00 32.43 -7.38
N GLN A 184 8.46 31.22 -7.69
CA GLN A 184 9.16 30.91 -8.94
C GLN A 184 8.22 31.09 -10.14
N ARG A 185 8.73 31.65 -11.25
CA ARG A 185 7.99 31.69 -12.52
C ARG A 185 8.02 30.30 -13.16
N VAL A 186 6.86 29.80 -13.55
CA VAL A 186 6.71 28.52 -14.27
C VAL A 186 6.46 28.84 -15.73
N ARG A 187 7.30 28.32 -16.63
CA ARG A 187 7.11 28.41 -18.08
C ARG A 187 6.08 27.39 -18.52
N LEU A 188 5.13 27.81 -19.35
CA LEU A 188 4.16 26.93 -19.98
C LEU A 188 4.55 26.75 -21.45
N THR A 189 4.76 25.51 -21.86
CA THR A 189 5.15 25.16 -23.24
C THR A 189 4.21 24.12 -23.81
N ALA A 190 4.05 24.10 -25.12
CA ALA A 190 3.35 23.04 -25.86
C ALA A 190 4.31 22.29 -26.77
N SER A 191 4.13 20.98 -26.91
CA SER A 191 4.88 20.14 -27.85
C SER A 191 3.92 19.22 -28.59
N GLN A 192 4.21 18.96 -29.87
CA GLN A 192 3.43 18.02 -30.69
C GLN A 192 3.95 16.58 -30.56
N THR A 193 5.14 16.40 -29.99
CA THR A 193 5.78 15.09 -29.87
C THR A 193 5.44 14.35 -28.58
N ILE A 194 4.85 15.02 -27.59
CA ILE A 194 4.43 14.39 -26.33
C ILE A 194 2.96 14.01 -26.37
N ALA A 195 2.66 12.85 -25.79
CA ALA A 195 1.30 12.30 -25.68
C ALA A 195 0.65 12.57 -24.32
N SER A 196 1.45 12.96 -23.32
CA SER A 196 1.00 13.25 -21.95
C SER A 196 1.62 14.56 -21.47
N PRO A 197 0.91 15.33 -20.62
CA PRO A 197 1.48 16.47 -19.90
C PRO A 197 2.70 16.04 -19.06
N VAL A 198 3.70 16.92 -18.96
CA VAL A 198 4.93 16.65 -18.20
C VAL A 198 5.45 17.91 -17.50
N ALA A 199 5.62 17.81 -16.19
CA ALA A 199 6.42 18.72 -15.38
C ALA A 199 7.93 18.51 -15.64
N LEU A 200 8.57 19.46 -16.32
CA LEU A 200 9.98 19.44 -16.66
C LEU A 200 10.82 20.25 -15.65
N GLY A 201 11.73 19.54 -14.99
CA GLY A 201 12.71 20.16 -14.09
C GLY A 201 12.05 20.79 -12.87
N ARG A 202 12.27 22.10 -12.66
CA ARG A 202 11.76 22.87 -11.51
C ARG A 202 10.76 23.96 -11.87
N SER A 203 10.58 24.28 -13.15
CA SER A 203 9.87 25.50 -13.54
C SER A 203 9.30 25.49 -14.95
N GLU A 204 9.00 24.31 -15.49
CA GLU A 204 8.42 24.19 -16.83
C GLU A 204 7.34 23.12 -16.82
N ILE A 205 6.17 23.44 -17.38
CA ILE A 205 5.09 22.50 -17.65
C ILE A 205 4.96 22.42 -19.16
N CYS A 206 5.14 21.22 -19.71
CA CYS A 206 4.97 20.97 -21.12
C CYS A 206 3.67 20.20 -21.37
N LEU A 207 2.77 20.80 -22.17
CA LEU A 207 1.48 20.22 -22.51
C LEU A 207 1.51 19.60 -23.93
N PRO A 208 0.80 18.48 -24.15
CA PRO A 208 0.57 17.98 -25.49
C PRO A 208 -0.34 18.96 -26.25
N ALA A 209 -0.17 19.05 -27.57
CA ALA A 209 -1.03 19.90 -28.39
C ALA A 209 -2.52 19.56 -28.26
N ALA A 210 -2.85 18.28 -28.09
CA ALA A 210 -4.21 17.80 -27.85
C ALA A 210 -4.85 18.44 -26.60
N ALA A 211 -4.08 18.69 -25.53
CA ALA A 211 -4.61 19.30 -24.31
C ALA A 211 -5.09 20.74 -24.50
N LEU A 212 -4.59 21.44 -25.52
CA LEU A 212 -5.02 22.80 -25.82
C LEU A 212 -6.36 22.85 -26.56
N VAL A 213 -6.71 21.76 -27.24
CA VAL A 213 -7.86 21.70 -28.17
C VAL A 213 -9.00 20.85 -27.61
N GLU A 214 -8.67 19.72 -26.98
CA GLU A 214 -9.65 18.68 -26.62
C GLU A 214 -10.10 18.75 -25.15
N LEU A 215 -9.38 19.47 -24.29
CA LEU A 215 -9.78 19.68 -22.90
C LEU A 215 -10.65 20.92 -22.76
N GLU A 216 -11.71 20.79 -21.97
CA GLU A 216 -12.54 21.92 -21.55
C GLU A 216 -11.79 22.82 -20.56
N PRO A 217 -12.16 24.10 -20.40
CA PRO A 217 -11.45 25.04 -19.52
C PRO A 217 -11.30 24.55 -18.07
N ALA A 218 -12.32 23.86 -17.53
CA ALA A 218 -12.27 23.28 -16.18
C ALA A 218 -11.27 22.11 -16.09
N GLU A 219 -11.21 21.27 -17.12
CA GLU A 219 -10.27 20.15 -17.23
C GLU A 219 -8.84 20.64 -17.42
N GLN A 220 -8.65 21.66 -18.25
CA GLN A 220 -7.36 22.33 -18.44
C GLN A 220 -6.84 22.92 -17.12
N ARG A 221 -7.71 23.59 -16.36
CA ARG A 221 -7.35 24.13 -15.03
C ARG A 221 -6.98 23.01 -14.06
N ALA A 222 -7.71 21.90 -14.05
CA ALA A 222 -7.44 20.75 -13.20
C ALA A 222 -6.11 20.05 -13.56
N MET A 223 -5.86 19.85 -14.86
CA MET A 223 -4.61 19.29 -15.37
C MET A 223 -3.41 20.21 -15.04
N LEU A 224 -3.54 21.53 -15.23
CA LEU A 224 -2.50 22.48 -14.85
C LEU A 224 -2.24 22.46 -13.34
N ALA A 225 -3.28 22.32 -12.52
CA ALA A 225 -3.13 22.16 -11.09
C ALA A 225 -2.37 20.88 -10.73
N HIS A 226 -2.65 19.77 -11.42
CA HIS A 226 -1.93 18.50 -11.25
C HIS A 226 -0.43 18.63 -11.60
N GLU A 227 -0.10 19.17 -12.77
CA GLU A 227 1.30 19.38 -13.18
C GLU A 227 2.05 20.36 -12.28
N LEU A 228 1.36 21.41 -11.82
CA LEU A 228 1.92 22.35 -10.86
C LEU A 228 2.21 21.67 -9.51
N ALA A 229 1.38 20.72 -9.07
CA ALA A 229 1.60 19.98 -7.83
C ALA A 229 2.94 19.23 -7.85
N HIS A 230 3.29 18.60 -8.98
CA HIS A 230 4.57 17.94 -9.17
C HIS A 230 5.76 18.90 -9.06
N LEU A 231 5.65 20.11 -9.61
CA LEU A 231 6.69 21.13 -9.48
C LEU A 231 6.84 21.64 -8.05
N VAL A 232 5.73 21.90 -7.37
CA VAL A 232 5.67 22.36 -5.97
C VAL A 232 6.34 21.35 -5.04
N ARG A 233 6.07 20.06 -5.26
CA ARG A 233 6.59 18.96 -4.43
C ARG A 233 7.96 18.44 -4.87
N HIS A 234 8.46 18.94 -6.00
CA HIS A 234 9.72 18.52 -6.62
C HIS A 234 9.76 17.03 -6.98
N ASP A 235 8.61 16.44 -7.34
CA ASP A 235 8.51 15.02 -7.67
C ASP A 235 9.45 14.60 -8.83
N PRO A 236 9.60 15.36 -9.93
CA PRO A 236 10.55 15.03 -10.99
C PRO A 236 12.01 14.95 -10.51
N SER A 237 12.39 15.78 -9.53
CA SER A 237 13.75 15.74 -8.97
C SER A 237 13.94 14.49 -8.13
N TRP A 238 12.93 14.09 -7.36
CA TRP A 238 12.97 12.88 -6.56
C TRP A 238 13.02 11.62 -7.42
N LEU A 239 12.22 11.55 -8.49
CA LEU A 239 12.26 10.42 -9.43
C LEU A 239 13.63 10.26 -10.10
N VAL A 240 14.32 11.36 -10.38
CA VAL A 240 15.71 11.32 -10.87
C VAL A 240 16.63 10.72 -9.82
N VAL A 241 16.58 11.19 -8.56
CA VAL A 241 17.36 10.62 -7.46
C VAL A 241 17.08 9.12 -7.31
N ALA A 242 15.80 8.73 -7.35
CA ALA A 242 15.40 7.35 -7.23
C ALA A 242 15.94 6.47 -8.37
N CYS A 243 15.87 6.96 -9.61
CA CYS A 243 16.43 6.27 -10.78
C CYS A 243 17.95 6.12 -10.69
N LEU A 244 18.66 7.15 -10.20
CA LEU A 244 20.12 7.10 -10.03
C LEU A 244 20.52 6.06 -8.98
N ILE A 245 19.82 6.00 -7.85
CA ILE A 245 20.06 4.99 -6.80
C ILE A 245 19.75 3.58 -7.33
N GLU A 246 18.60 3.36 -8.01
CA GLU A 246 18.27 2.06 -8.62
C GLU A 246 19.38 1.55 -9.54
N ARG A 247 19.97 2.44 -10.36
CA ARG A 247 21.03 2.08 -11.33
C ARG A 247 22.40 1.92 -10.69
N ALA A 248 22.72 2.76 -9.71
CA ALA A 248 23.96 2.64 -8.94
C ALA A 248 24.00 1.35 -8.12
N PHE A 249 22.84 0.92 -7.61
CA PHE A 249 22.67 -0.28 -6.80
C PHE A 249 21.76 -1.29 -7.50
N PHE A 250 22.08 -1.61 -8.75
CA PHE A 250 21.31 -2.50 -9.60
C PHE A 250 21.12 -3.92 -9.03
N PHE A 251 22.02 -4.34 -8.15
CA PHE A 251 21.96 -5.64 -7.46
C PHE A 251 20.91 -5.68 -6.35
N GLN A 252 20.33 -4.53 -5.95
CA GLN A 252 19.32 -4.42 -4.91
C GLN A 252 17.93 -4.19 -5.53
N PRO A 253 17.14 -5.25 -5.79
CA PRO A 253 15.86 -5.13 -6.50
C PRO A 253 14.81 -4.30 -5.74
N LEU A 254 14.91 -4.21 -4.42
CA LEU A 254 13.99 -3.40 -3.60
C LEU A 254 14.07 -1.90 -3.90
N ASN A 255 15.17 -1.41 -4.51
CA ASN A 255 15.25 -0.02 -4.96
C ASN A 255 14.29 0.28 -6.12
N ARG A 256 14.03 -0.71 -6.99
CA ARG A 256 13.03 -0.58 -8.06
C ARG A 256 11.63 -0.45 -7.45
N LEU A 257 11.32 -1.30 -6.48
CA LEU A 257 10.06 -1.26 -5.74
C LEU A 257 9.84 0.09 -5.04
N ALA A 258 10.90 0.62 -4.41
CA ALA A 258 10.84 1.95 -3.80
C ALA A 258 10.62 3.06 -4.83
N ARG A 259 11.30 3.02 -5.98
CA ARG A 259 11.08 3.99 -7.07
C ARG A 259 9.62 3.97 -7.53
N GLU A 260 9.06 2.80 -7.77
CA GLU A 260 7.66 2.63 -8.19
C GLU A 260 6.70 3.13 -7.11
N GLY A 261 6.94 2.79 -5.85
CA GLY A 261 6.16 3.27 -4.72
C GLY A 261 6.21 4.79 -4.52
N ILE A 262 7.36 5.43 -4.76
CA ILE A 262 7.51 6.90 -4.75
C ILE A 262 6.71 7.52 -5.90
N GLN A 263 6.78 6.93 -7.10
CA GLN A 263 6.05 7.40 -8.26
C GLN A 263 4.53 7.32 -8.02
N ASP A 264 4.02 6.18 -7.56
CA ASP A 264 2.59 6.01 -7.29
C ASP A 264 2.11 6.98 -6.20
N ALA A 265 2.87 7.13 -5.11
CA ALA A 265 2.55 8.08 -4.07
C ALA A 265 2.57 9.54 -4.59
N ALA A 266 3.48 9.86 -5.52
CA ALA A 266 3.55 11.18 -6.14
C ALA A 266 2.30 11.50 -6.95
N GLU A 267 1.81 10.58 -7.78
CA GLU A 267 0.57 10.73 -8.56
C GLU A 267 -0.63 10.98 -7.63
N PHE A 268 -0.83 10.14 -6.63
CA PHE A 268 -1.96 10.27 -5.70
C PHE A 268 -1.95 11.60 -4.92
N LEU A 269 -0.77 12.06 -4.51
CA LEU A 269 -0.63 13.33 -3.79
C LEU A 269 -0.79 14.54 -4.72
N ALA A 270 -0.39 14.41 -6.00
CA ALA A 270 -0.64 15.45 -7.00
C ALA A 270 -2.15 15.55 -7.31
N ASP A 271 -2.82 14.41 -7.45
CA ASP A 271 -4.27 14.33 -7.63
C ASP A 271 -5.02 14.99 -6.47
N GLU A 272 -4.67 14.63 -5.23
CA GLU A 272 -5.29 15.21 -4.04
C GLU A 272 -5.00 16.73 -3.90
N TRP A 273 -3.85 17.18 -4.37
CA TRP A 273 -3.49 18.60 -4.37
C TRP A 273 -4.30 19.40 -5.39
N ALA A 274 -4.49 18.85 -6.58
CA ALA A 274 -5.25 19.44 -7.67
C ALA A 274 -6.76 19.41 -7.38
N ALA A 275 -7.30 18.25 -6.95
CA ALA A 275 -8.71 18.08 -6.63
C ALA A 275 -9.21 19.07 -5.56
N ARG A 276 -8.41 19.35 -4.53
CA ARG A 276 -8.73 20.37 -3.50
C ARG A 276 -8.87 21.80 -4.04
N ARG A 277 -8.35 22.09 -5.24
CA ARG A 277 -8.34 23.43 -5.85
C ARG A 277 -9.31 23.56 -7.02
N THR A 278 -9.61 22.45 -7.69
CA THR A 278 -10.36 22.46 -8.96
C THR A 278 -11.57 21.53 -8.95
N GLY A 279 -11.77 20.75 -7.89
CA GLY A 279 -12.73 19.65 -7.83
C GLY A 279 -12.15 18.34 -8.39
N GLY A 280 -12.65 17.21 -7.90
CA GLY A 280 -12.20 15.88 -8.33
C GLY A 280 -12.70 15.48 -9.72
N VAL A 281 -13.93 15.87 -10.08
CA VAL A 281 -14.56 15.48 -11.34
C VAL A 281 -13.86 16.09 -12.58
N PRO A 282 -13.52 17.39 -12.65
CA PRO A 282 -12.78 17.94 -13.78
C PRO A 282 -11.40 17.29 -13.94
N LEU A 283 -10.75 16.92 -12.84
CA LEU A 283 -9.47 16.22 -12.87
C LEU A 283 -9.62 14.79 -13.39
N ALA A 284 -10.62 14.05 -12.91
CA ALA A 284 -10.91 12.70 -13.38
C ALA A 284 -11.16 12.67 -14.90
N ARG A 285 -11.97 13.61 -15.42
CA ARG A 285 -12.19 13.75 -16.87
C ARG A 285 -10.90 14.05 -17.64
N ALA A 286 -10.08 14.98 -17.13
CA ALA A 286 -8.79 15.29 -17.72
C ALA A 286 -7.86 14.07 -17.79
N LEU A 287 -7.78 13.28 -16.71
CA LEU A 287 -6.95 12.06 -16.66
C LEU A 287 -7.41 10.99 -17.66
N VAL A 288 -8.72 10.83 -17.85
CA VAL A 288 -9.28 9.90 -18.84
C VAL A 288 -8.90 10.32 -20.26
N LYS A 289 -9.06 11.60 -20.61
CA LYS A 289 -8.67 12.12 -21.95
C LYS A 289 -7.17 11.97 -22.20
N VAL A 290 -6.32 12.23 -21.19
CA VAL A 290 -4.87 11.98 -21.29
C VAL A 290 -4.57 10.50 -21.55
N ALA A 291 -5.28 9.59 -20.89
CA ALA A 291 -5.13 8.15 -21.12
C ALA A 291 -5.57 7.73 -22.52
N GLU A 292 -6.57 8.38 -23.12
CA GLU A 292 -6.99 8.16 -24.50
C GLU A 292 -5.90 8.60 -25.50
N TRP A 293 -5.27 9.76 -25.31
CA TRP A 293 -4.17 10.22 -26.16
C TRP A 293 -2.96 9.28 -26.12
N LEU A 294 -2.67 8.75 -24.93
CA LEU A 294 -1.61 7.75 -24.74
C LEU A 294 -1.91 6.45 -25.52
N GLN A 295 -3.17 6.03 -25.59
CA GLN A 295 -3.59 4.86 -26.37
C GLN A 295 -3.59 5.11 -27.88
N ALA A 296 -3.95 6.33 -28.30
CA ALA A 296 -4.02 6.72 -29.71
C ALA A 296 -2.64 7.01 -30.34
N SER A 297 -1.58 7.15 -29.53
CA SER A 297 -0.27 7.55 -30.01
C SER A 297 0.41 6.45 -30.85
N PRO A 298 0.83 6.74 -32.11
CA PRO A 298 1.33 5.74 -33.06
C PRO A 298 2.73 5.18 -32.76
N LEU A 299 3.37 5.63 -31.67
CA LEU A 299 4.62 5.06 -31.15
C LEU A 299 4.31 3.80 -30.34
N GLY A 300 3.82 2.77 -31.05
CA GLY A 300 3.47 1.46 -30.53
C GLY A 300 4.67 0.70 -29.97
N VAL A 301 4.94 0.88 -28.67
CA VAL A 301 5.65 -0.12 -27.89
C VAL A 301 4.60 -0.89 -27.09
N PRO A 302 4.33 -2.17 -27.39
CA PRO A 302 3.52 -3.00 -26.52
C PRO A 302 4.34 -3.27 -25.26
N VAL A 303 4.02 -2.57 -24.18
CA VAL A 303 4.71 -2.70 -22.89
C VAL A 303 3.98 -3.75 -22.04
N ALA A 304 4.68 -4.81 -21.64
CA ALA A 304 4.25 -5.61 -20.50
C ALA A 304 4.08 -4.65 -19.30
N GLY A 305 2.84 -4.45 -18.84
CA GLY A 305 2.48 -3.38 -17.90
C GLY A 305 1.21 -2.59 -18.25
N PHE A 306 0.65 -2.74 -19.46
CA PHE A 306 -0.59 -2.07 -19.89
C PHE A 306 -1.85 -2.41 -19.04
N ALA A 307 -1.87 -3.55 -18.35
CA ALA A 307 -2.93 -3.87 -17.39
C ALA A 307 -2.72 -3.10 -16.07
N GLU A 308 -1.46 -2.97 -15.64
CA GLU A 308 -1.05 -2.29 -14.42
C GLU A 308 -1.25 -0.76 -14.53
N GLU A 309 -0.91 -0.15 -15.66
CA GLU A 309 -1.15 1.29 -15.91
C GLU A 309 -2.65 1.63 -15.93
N ARG A 310 -3.49 0.74 -16.47
CA ARG A 310 -4.95 0.90 -16.42
C ARG A 310 -5.50 0.72 -15.00
N SER A 311 -5.00 -0.26 -14.25
CA SER A 311 -5.36 -0.46 -12.85
C SER A 311 -5.01 0.77 -11.99
N ARG A 312 -3.84 1.38 -12.22
CA ARG A 312 -3.41 2.61 -11.55
C ARG A 312 -4.31 3.80 -11.91
N LEU A 313 -4.67 3.97 -13.18
CA LEU A 313 -5.59 5.04 -13.59
C LEU A 313 -6.98 4.87 -12.94
N THR A 314 -7.53 3.66 -12.94
CA THR A 314 -8.82 3.37 -12.30
C THR A 314 -8.78 3.65 -10.80
N SER A 315 -7.69 3.28 -10.12
CA SER A 315 -7.50 3.59 -8.70
C SER A 315 -7.45 5.11 -8.43
N ARG A 316 -6.76 5.87 -9.29
CA ARG A 316 -6.69 7.34 -9.21
C ARG A 316 -8.06 7.99 -9.43
N VAL A 317 -8.77 7.60 -10.49
CA VAL A 317 -10.10 8.13 -10.82
C VAL A 317 -11.11 7.77 -9.73
N GLY A 318 -11.14 6.52 -9.27
CA GLY A 318 -12.04 6.10 -8.18
C GLY A 318 -11.87 6.94 -6.92
N ARG A 319 -10.61 7.19 -6.51
CA ARG A 319 -10.31 8.01 -5.33
C ARG A 319 -10.66 9.49 -5.48
N LEU A 320 -10.67 10.00 -6.72
CA LEU A 320 -11.10 11.37 -7.03
C LEU A 320 -12.62 11.56 -6.96
N LEU A 321 -13.39 10.48 -7.12
CA LEU A 321 -14.85 10.47 -7.05
C LEU A 321 -15.37 10.22 -5.62
N GLU A 322 -14.53 9.71 -4.70
CA GLU A 322 -14.88 9.58 -3.28
C GLU A 322 -15.08 10.96 -2.61
N PRO A 323 -16.07 11.11 -1.70
CA PRO A 323 -16.32 12.36 -0.98
C PRO A 323 -15.13 12.80 -0.11
N GLU A 324 -14.89 14.12 -0.04
CA GLU A 324 -13.69 14.72 0.61
C GLU A 324 -13.49 14.29 2.07
N ALA A 325 -14.57 14.00 2.80
CA ALA A 325 -14.53 13.57 4.20
C ALA A 325 -13.83 12.20 4.40
N ALA A 326 -13.78 11.34 3.37
CA ALA A 326 -13.11 10.05 3.42
C ALA A 326 -11.59 10.12 3.16
N ARG A 327 -11.07 11.28 2.69
CA ARG A 327 -9.65 11.48 2.38
C ARG A 327 -8.90 11.84 3.66
N GLY A 328 -8.60 10.81 4.46
CA GLY A 328 -7.98 10.94 5.78
C GLY A 328 -6.76 11.89 5.84
N THR A 329 -6.73 12.75 6.86
CA THR A 329 -5.63 13.69 7.13
C THR A 329 -4.52 13.00 7.94
N GLY A 330 -3.75 12.13 7.27
CA GLY A 330 -2.60 11.48 7.88
C GLY A 330 -1.54 12.48 8.33
N SER A 331 -1.18 12.47 9.62
CA SER A 331 -0.10 13.29 10.17
C SER A 331 1.27 12.74 9.75
N GLY A 332 1.72 13.12 8.55
CA GLY A 332 3.05 12.73 8.03
C GLY A 332 4.22 13.08 8.96
N ARG A 333 4.02 13.95 9.97
CA ARG A 333 5.04 14.28 10.98
C ARG A 333 5.36 13.08 11.88
N VAL A 334 4.36 12.29 12.26
CA VAL A 334 4.56 11.09 13.10
C VAL A 334 5.39 10.04 12.35
N ALA A 335 5.10 9.85 11.06
CA ALA A 335 5.87 8.93 10.21
C ALA A 335 7.34 9.37 10.06
N VAL A 336 7.62 10.68 9.93
CA VAL A 336 8.99 11.21 9.86
C VAL A 336 9.75 10.93 11.16
N PHE A 337 9.17 11.24 12.33
CA PHE A 337 9.85 11.02 13.62
C PHE A 337 10.11 9.54 13.89
N ALA A 338 9.13 8.67 13.61
CA ALA A 338 9.32 7.22 13.71
C ALA A 338 10.44 6.71 12.79
N SER A 339 10.52 7.27 11.57
CA SER A 339 11.56 6.89 10.60
C SER A 339 12.96 7.36 11.01
N VAL A 340 13.09 8.56 11.61
CA VAL A 340 14.37 9.05 12.15
C VAL A 340 14.86 8.17 13.31
N GLY A 341 13.95 7.78 14.22
CA GLY A 341 14.28 6.84 15.30
C GLY A 341 14.73 5.48 14.76
N ALA A 342 14.05 4.94 13.76
CA ALA A 342 14.42 3.67 13.12
C ALA A 342 15.81 3.74 12.45
N LEU A 343 16.16 4.85 11.80
CA LEU A 343 17.50 5.03 11.20
C LEU A 343 18.62 5.09 12.25
N ALA A 344 18.38 5.75 13.38
CA ALA A 344 19.34 5.81 14.47
C ALA A 344 19.62 4.40 15.05
N VAL A 345 18.54 3.65 15.34
CA VAL A 345 18.64 2.26 15.80
C VAL A 345 19.35 1.36 14.78
N MET A 346 19.03 1.51 13.49
CA MET A 346 19.65 0.74 12.43
C MET A 346 21.16 0.96 12.38
N THR A 347 21.63 2.19 12.58
CA THR A 347 23.06 2.52 12.56
C THR A 347 23.82 1.93 13.76
N THR A 348 23.16 1.75 14.91
CA THR A 348 23.80 1.31 16.16
C THR A 348 23.65 -0.19 16.42
N VAL A 349 22.63 -0.84 15.87
CA VAL A 349 22.27 -2.24 16.20
C VAL A 349 22.51 -3.20 15.04
N ALA A 350 22.34 -2.76 13.78
CA ALA A 350 22.41 -3.67 12.65
C ALA A 350 23.86 -4.10 12.36
N PRO A 351 24.11 -5.38 12.08
CA PRO A 351 25.46 -5.86 11.77
C PRO A 351 25.97 -5.21 10.48
N GLY A 352 27.26 -4.90 10.42
CA GLY A 352 27.88 -4.36 9.21
C GLY A 352 29.00 -5.25 8.68
N VAL A 353 29.59 -4.84 7.56
CA VAL A 353 30.80 -5.44 7.02
C VAL A 353 31.90 -4.39 6.98
N SER A 354 32.96 -4.59 7.76
CA SER A 354 34.10 -3.65 7.78
C SER A 354 35.20 -4.11 6.82
N GLY A 355 35.62 -3.19 5.96
CA GLY A 355 36.83 -3.34 5.14
C GLY A 355 38.11 -2.90 5.83
N ARG A 356 38.04 -2.44 7.09
CA ARG A 356 39.21 -2.02 7.88
C ARG A 356 39.68 -3.16 8.78
N ALA A 357 40.99 -3.37 8.84
CA ALA A 357 41.59 -4.29 9.81
C ALA A 357 41.15 -3.90 11.24
N ALA A 358 40.83 -4.89 12.07
CA ALA A 358 40.53 -4.64 13.48
C ALA A 358 41.77 -4.05 14.16
N ALA A 359 41.59 -2.97 14.94
CA ALA A 359 42.66 -2.51 15.82
C ALA A 359 43.00 -3.63 16.80
N PRO A 360 44.29 -3.86 17.11
CA PRO A 360 44.65 -4.82 18.15
C PRO A 360 43.98 -4.39 19.46
N ALA A 361 43.33 -5.35 20.14
CA ALA A 361 42.66 -5.08 21.39
C ALA A 361 43.67 -4.48 22.41
N PRO A 362 43.32 -3.42 23.15
CA PRO A 362 44.12 -3.01 24.28
C PRO A 362 44.14 -4.16 25.29
N SER A 363 45.33 -4.59 25.69
CA SER A 363 45.52 -5.61 26.73
C SER A 363 44.84 -5.16 28.02
N GLU A 364 43.92 -5.97 28.53
CA GLU A 364 43.22 -5.71 29.78
C GLU A 364 44.22 -5.61 30.95
N PRO A 365 44.14 -4.57 31.80
CA PRO A 365 44.88 -4.57 33.05
C PRO A 365 44.21 -5.55 34.03
N VAL A 366 45.01 -6.50 34.51
CA VAL A 366 44.66 -7.41 35.61
C VAL A 366 44.28 -6.61 36.85
N THR A 367 43.02 -6.66 37.27
CA THR A 367 42.59 -6.13 38.56
C THR A 367 42.50 -7.26 39.58
N THR A 368 43.40 -7.20 40.57
CA THR A 368 43.36 -8.00 41.80
C THR A 368 42.18 -7.57 42.67
N GLU A 369 41.39 -8.56 43.08
CA GLU A 369 40.25 -8.46 43.99
C GLU A 369 40.73 -8.21 45.43
N LEU A 370 40.19 -7.18 46.11
CA LEU A 370 40.25 -7.06 47.57
C LEU A 370 38.93 -6.47 48.10
N ALA A 371 38.44 -7.09 49.18
CA ALA A 371 37.11 -7.04 49.74
C ALA A 371 36.64 -5.67 50.31
N ALA A 372 35.32 -5.57 50.42
CA ALA A 372 34.48 -4.45 50.89
C ALA A 372 34.77 -3.94 52.33
N PRO A 373 34.17 -2.80 52.75
CA PRO A 373 32.82 -2.84 53.33
C PRO A 373 31.91 -1.60 53.05
N LEU A 374 30.58 -1.82 53.12
CA LEU A 374 29.52 -0.80 53.32
C LEU A 374 29.44 -0.38 54.81
N PRO A 375 28.53 0.51 55.30
CA PRO A 375 27.53 1.42 54.70
C PRO A 375 27.55 2.87 55.27
N VAL A 376 26.76 3.83 54.75
CA VAL A 376 26.01 4.89 55.51
C VAL A 376 24.96 5.56 54.59
N ALA A 377 23.70 5.61 55.03
CA ALA A 377 22.65 6.59 54.66
C ALA A 377 22.39 7.47 55.92
N PRO A 378 21.75 8.68 55.91
CA PRO A 378 20.37 8.89 55.42
C PRO A 378 19.98 10.35 55.01
N ALA A 379 18.64 10.56 54.87
CA ALA A 379 17.83 11.79 55.04
C ALA A 379 17.48 12.59 53.74
N GLU A 380 16.23 12.53 53.23
CA GLU A 380 15.00 13.32 53.59
C GLU A 380 14.92 14.63 52.76
N ASP A 381 13.82 15.14 52.17
CA ASP A 381 12.38 14.84 52.16
C ASP A 381 11.66 15.72 51.06
N PRO A 382 10.31 15.95 50.98
CA PRO A 382 9.50 15.86 49.74
C PRO A 382 8.74 17.16 49.36
N VAL A 383 7.67 17.05 48.54
CA VAL A 383 6.45 17.91 48.34
C VAL A 383 6.07 17.93 46.83
N ALA A 384 5.06 17.22 46.33
CA ALA A 384 3.60 17.38 46.43
C ALA A 384 3.00 18.56 45.62
N SER A 385 2.13 18.25 44.64
CA SER A 385 0.78 18.83 44.51
C SER A 385 0.05 18.26 43.27
N ALA A 386 -1.24 17.97 43.45
CA ALA A 386 -2.16 17.36 42.49
C ALA A 386 -3.21 18.35 41.95
N THR A 387 -3.74 18.02 40.75
CA THR A 387 -5.11 18.21 40.20
C THR A 387 -5.72 19.62 40.00
N PRO A 388 -6.87 19.84 39.29
CA PRO A 388 -7.69 18.97 38.39
C PRO A 388 -8.24 19.62 37.07
N GLU A 389 -8.81 18.78 36.18
CA GLU A 389 -10.12 18.81 35.46
C GLU A 389 -10.80 20.12 34.96
N ALA A 390 -11.25 20.13 33.68
CA ALA A 390 -12.47 20.79 33.13
C ALA A 390 -12.66 20.35 31.64
N SER A 391 -13.70 19.57 31.25
CA SER A 391 -15.09 19.93 30.87
C SER A 391 -15.29 20.50 29.44
N GLN A 392 -16.16 19.84 28.67
CA GLN A 392 -16.53 20.02 27.24
C GLN A 392 -17.30 21.33 26.91
N PRO A 393 -17.60 21.60 25.61
CA PRO A 393 -18.98 21.37 25.15
C PRO A 393 -19.13 20.79 23.71
N PRO A 394 -20.34 20.31 23.33
CA PRO A 394 -20.66 19.72 22.02
C PRO A 394 -21.25 20.74 21.03
N ARG A 395 -21.24 20.45 19.72
CA ARG A 395 -22.11 21.12 18.74
C ARG A 395 -22.49 20.20 17.57
N THR A 396 -23.78 19.89 17.57
CA THR A 396 -24.63 19.45 16.46
C THR A 396 -24.87 20.60 15.47
N GLU A 397 -25.45 20.26 14.31
CA GLU A 397 -25.95 21.13 13.21
C GLU A 397 -24.98 21.35 12.03
N ALA A 398 -24.92 20.39 11.10
CA ALA A 398 -24.58 20.62 9.68
C ALA A 398 -24.82 19.38 8.78
N ILE A 399 -25.97 18.69 8.91
CA ILE A 399 -26.31 17.54 8.04
C ILE A 399 -27.51 17.80 7.13
N ASP A 400 -28.38 18.76 7.43
CA ASP A 400 -29.62 18.96 6.65
C ASP A 400 -29.51 19.92 5.45
N ALA A 401 -28.32 20.45 5.13
CA ALA A 401 -28.15 21.44 4.05
C ALA A 401 -27.72 20.85 2.68
N ALA A 402 -27.48 19.53 2.58
CA ALA A 402 -26.99 18.92 1.34
C ALA A 402 -28.09 18.24 0.50
N ARG A 403 -29.32 18.14 1.02
CA ARG A 403 -30.44 17.41 0.37
C ARG A 403 -31.30 18.28 -0.56
N GLU A 404 -31.14 19.61 -0.54
CA GLU A 404 -32.01 20.54 -1.30
C GLU A 404 -31.44 21.07 -2.64
N ALA A 405 -30.23 20.71 -3.04
CA ALA A 405 -29.61 21.26 -4.26
C ALA A 405 -29.90 20.48 -5.55
N GLY A 406 -31.16 20.07 -5.76
CA GLY A 406 -31.63 19.37 -6.96
C GLY A 406 -31.31 20.12 -8.27
N LEU A 407 -30.24 19.71 -8.94
CA LEU A 407 -29.82 20.23 -10.25
C LEU A 407 -29.77 19.10 -11.27
N ALA A 408 -30.80 19.07 -12.11
CA ALA A 408 -30.89 18.24 -13.30
C ALA A 408 -29.76 18.58 -14.30
N MET A 409 -29.07 17.56 -14.78
CA MET A 409 -28.01 17.68 -15.81
C MET A 409 -28.61 17.51 -17.22
N PRO A 410 -28.15 18.30 -18.23
CA PRO A 410 -28.69 18.21 -19.59
C PRO A 410 -28.09 17.06 -20.40
N ALA A 411 -28.95 16.43 -21.21
CA ALA A 411 -28.63 15.30 -22.09
C ALA A 411 -27.69 15.71 -23.23
N GLY A 412 -26.44 15.24 -23.20
CA GLY A 412 -25.46 15.48 -24.28
C GLY A 412 -24.17 14.65 -24.28
N THR A 413 -23.97 13.69 -23.36
CA THR A 413 -22.68 12.98 -23.13
C THR A 413 -22.64 11.50 -23.55
N ALA A 414 -23.61 11.02 -24.34
CA ALA A 414 -23.86 9.58 -24.48
C ALA A 414 -22.71 8.70 -25.03
N TRP A 415 -21.72 9.24 -25.76
CA TRP A 415 -20.66 8.41 -26.38
C TRP A 415 -19.41 8.22 -25.51
N ALA A 416 -19.06 9.18 -24.64
CA ALA A 416 -17.89 9.10 -23.77
C ALA A 416 -18.12 8.13 -22.60
N ASP A 417 -19.34 8.12 -22.05
CA ASP A 417 -19.77 7.20 -21.00
C ASP A 417 -19.68 5.73 -21.46
N THR A 418 -19.99 5.47 -22.74
CA THR A 418 -19.99 4.13 -23.32
C THR A 418 -18.58 3.52 -23.45
N ALA A 419 -17.53 4.33 -23.62
CA ALA A 419 -16.15 3.81 -23.76
C ALA A 419 -15.57 3.34 -22.42
N ILE A 420 -15.80 4.12 -21.36
CA ILE A 420 -15.40 3.79 -19.97
C ILE A 420 -16.09 2.50 -19.53
N VAL A 421 -17.40 2.40 -19.76
CA VAL A 421 -18.20 1.22 -19.41
C VAL A 421 -17.65 -0.02 -20.10
N ARG A 422 -17.33 0.05 -21.41
CA ARG A 422 -16.71 -1.07 -22.14
C ARG A 422 -15.36 -1.51 -21.55
N ALA A 423 -14.52 -0.56 -21.15
CA ALA A 423 -13.23 -0.87 -20.55
C ALA A 423 -13.38 -1.58 -19.20
N LEU A 424 -14.31 -1.11 -18.36
CA LEU A 424 -14.61 -1.71 -17.05
C LEU A 424 -15.26 -3.09 -17.18
N MET A 425 -16.19 -3.29 -18.12
CA MET A 425 -16.74 -4.61 -18.42
C MET A 425 -15.64 -5.63 -18.76
N GLY A 426 -14.58 -5.19 -19.45
CA GLY A 426 -13.42 -6.03 -19.76
C GLY A 426 -12.51 -6.35 -18.55
N ARG A 427 -12.72 -5.73 -17.39
CA ARG A 427 -11.99 -5.97 -16.14
C ARG A 427 -12.74 -6.86 -15.14
N LEU A 428 -14.02 -7.13 -15.37
CA LEU A 428 -14.76 -8.17 -14.63
C LEU A 428 -14.21 -9.59 -14.87
N ARG A 429 -13.24 -9.78 -15.77
CA ARG A 429 -12.59 -11.07 -16.07
C ARG A 429 -11.08 -11.04 -15.79
N ASP A 430 -10.62 -10.08 -15.00
CA ASP A 430 -9.20 -9.98 -14.62
C ASP A 430 -8.81 -11.14 -13.68
N GLU A 431 -7.53 -11.53 -13.69
CA GLU A 431 -7.03 -12.60 -12.81
C GLU A 431 -7.07 -12.17 -11.33
N ASP A 432 -6.86 -10.88 -11.07
CA ASP A 432 -6.88 -10.32 -9.72
C ASP A 432 -8.31 -9.99 -9.25
N ALA A 433 -8.72 -10.60 -8.13
CA ALA A 433 -10.05 -10.39 -7.55
C ALA A 433 -10.29 -8.94 -7.11
N GLY A 434 -9.27 -8.23 -6.63
CA GLY A 434 -9.37 -6.83 -6.26
C GLY A 434 -9.66 -5.94 -7.47
N VAL A 435 -9.12 -6.27 -8.65
CA VAL A 435 -9.41 -5.58 -9.91
C VAL A 435 -10.84 -5.88 -10.37
N ARG A 436 -11.28 -7.14 -10.32
CA ARG A 436 -12.67 -7.52 -10.67
C ARG A 436 -13.67 -6.80 -9.77
N ARG A 437 -13.42 -6.77 -8.46
CA ARG A 437 -14.24 -6.07 -7.46
C ARG A 437 -14.32 -4.57 -7.75
N ALA A 438 -13.17 -3.92 -7.95
CA ALA A 438 -13.13 -2.49 -8.26
C ALA A 438 -13.83 -2.15 -9.58
N ALA A 439 -13.79 -3.06 -10.57
CA ALA A 439 -14.53 -2.89 -11.82
C ALA A 439 -16.05 -2.99 -11.60
N ALA A 440 -16.51 -3.93 -10.77
CA ALA A 440 -17.92 -4.03 -10.38
C ALA A 440 -18.38 -2.77 -9.64
N ASP A 441 -17.66 -2.34 -8.60
CA ASP A 441 -17.94 -1.11 -7.85
C ASP A 441 -18.04 0.13 -8.76
N ALA A 442 -17.15 0.24 -9.75
CA ALA A 442 -17.11 1.37 -10.67
C ALA A 442 -18.30 1.33 -11.64
N LEU A 443 -18.66 0.14 -12.16
CA LEU A 443 -19.82 -0.02 -13.04
C LEU A 443 -21.13 0.28 -12.31
N GLY A 444 -21.23 -0.16 -11.05
CA GLY A 444 -22.37 0.13 -10.18
C GLY A 444 -22.58 1.63 -9.96
N ARG A 445 -21.51 2.41 -9.72
CA ARG A 445 -21.63 3.87 -9.58
C ARG A 445 -21.88 4.63 -10.88
N ILE A 446 -21.51 4.04 -12.02
CA ILE A 446 -21.75 4.64 -13.32
C ILE A 446 -23.20 4.40 -13.77
N GLU A 447 -23.81 3.30 -13.31
CA GLU A 447 -25.22 2.95 -13.54
C GLU A 447 -25.60 2.91 -15.04
N HIS A 448 -24.61 2.72 -15.92
CA HIS A 448 -24.85 2.73 -17.36
C HIS A 448 -25.39 1.37 -17.82
N PRO A 449 -26.61 1.28 -18.40
CA PRO A 449 -27.31 0.00 -18.64
C PRO A 449 -26.54 -1.05 -19.44
N MET A 450 -25.62 -0.62 -20.31
CA MET A 450 -24.73 -1.52 -21.06
C MET A 450 -23.83 -2.40 -20.17
N ALA A 451 -23.60 -2.03 -18.90
CA ALA A 451 -22.83 -2.81 -17.94
C ALA A 451 -23.58 -4.05 -17.44
N ILE A 452 -24.92 -4.00 -17.41
CA ILE A 452 -25.78 -5.02 -16.79
C ILE A 452 -25.45 -6.44 -17.29
N PRO A 453 -25.34 -6.71 -18.60
CA PRO A 453 -25.03 -8.07 -19.07
C PRO A 453 -23.66 -8.59 -18.59
N ALA A 454 -22.68 -7.70 -18.41
CA ALA A 454 -21.35 -8.10 -17.94
C ALA A 454 -21.33 -8.32 -16.43
N LEU A 455 -22.02 -7.48 -15.65
CA LEU A 455 -22.21 -7.67 -14.20
C LEU A 455 -22.98 -8.97 -13.93
N VAL A 456 -24.07 -9.22 -14.67
CA VAL A 456 -24.83 -10.47 -14.60
C VAL A 456 -23.94 -11.70 -14.87
N ALA A 457 -23.03 -11.62 -15.83
CA ALA A 457 -22.08 -12.70 -16.11
C ALA A 457 -21.06 -12.92 -14.98
N ALA A 458 -20.84 -11.91 -14.12
CA ALA A 458 -19.91 -11.95 -12.99
C ALA A 458 -20.56 -12.30 -11.65
N ILE A 459 -21.89 -12.49 -11.60
CA ILE A 459 -22.63 -12.87 -10.38
C ILE A 459 -22.06 -14.13 -9.71
N GLY A 460 -21.58 -15.09 -10.49
CA GLY A 460 -21.01 -16.35 -10.02
C GLY A 460 -19.50 -16.32 -9.78
N ASP A 461 -18.90 -15.16 -9.50
CA ASP A 461 -17.45 -15.07 -9.29
C ASP A 461 -16.99 -15.98 -8.13
N PRO A 462 -15.83 -16.67 -8.26
CA PRO A 462 -15.31 -17.50 -7.18
C PRO A 462 -14.96 -16.70 -5.92
N ASP A 463 -14.64 -15.42 -6.05
CA ASP A 463 -14.30 -14.56 -4.91
C ASP A 463 -15.54 -13.92 -4.27
N ARG A 464 -15.65 -14.05 -2.94
CA ARG A 464 -16.78 -13.54 -2.15
C ARG A 464 -16.94 -12.03 -2.28
N ASP A 465 -15.85 -11.28 -2.19
CA ASP A 465 -15.90 -9.82 -2.18
C ASP A 465 -16.26 -9.29 -3.58
N VAL A 466 -15.87 -10.01 -4.64
CA VAL A 466 -16.31 -9.71 -6.01
C VAL A 466 -17.80 -9.96 -6.18
N ARG A 467 -18.33 -11.10 -5.70
CA ARG A 467 -19.79 -11.37 -5.79
C ARG A 467 -20.59 -10.30 -5.08
N HIS A 468 -20.17 -9.91 -3.89
CA HIS A 468 -20.73 -8.78 -3.13
C HIS A 468 -20.78 -7.50 -3.95
N ALA A 469 -19.63 -7.05 -4.45
CA ALA A 469 -19.55 -5.83 -5.27
C ALA A 469 -20.39 -5.90 -6.55
N VAL A 470 -20.56 -7.08 -7.15
CA VAL A 470 -21.42 -7.27 -8.33
C VAL A 470 -22.89 -7.15 -7.97
N VAL A 471 -23.31 -7.68 -6.82
CA VAL A 471 -24.70 -7.59 -6.35
C VAL A 471 -25.04 -6.15 -5.97
N ASP A 472 -24.20 -5.48 -5.18
CA ASP A 472 -24.34 -4.05 -4.85
C ASP A 472 -24.42 -3.20 -6.11
N ALA A 473 -23.56 -3.49 -7.08
CA ALA A 473 -23.55 -2.78 -8.35
C ALA A 473 -24.80 -3.03 -9.18
N LEU A 474 -25.44 -4.21 -9.09
CA LEU A 474 -26.70 -4.46 -9.80
C LEU A 474 -27.89 -3.82 -9.08
N ALA A 475 -27.85 -3.73 -7.75
CA ALA A 475 -28.87 -3.07 -6.94
C ALA A 475 -28.94 -1.55 -7.20
N SER A 476 -27.83 -0.91 -7.58
CA SER A 476 -27.83 0.52 -7.91
C SER A 476 -28.48 0.87 -9.26
N PHE A 477 -28.91 -0.10 -10.06
CA PHE A 477 -29.59 0.18 -11.34
C PHE A 477 -31.10 0.32 -11.14
N ASP A 478 -31.65 1.49 -11.52
CA ASP A 478 -33.10 1.78 -11.54
C ASP A 478 -33.93 0.90 -12.51
N GLY A 479 -33.31 -0.09 -13.18
CA GLY A 479 -34.02 -1.05 -14.02
C GLY A 479 -33.15 -1.76 -15.07
N GLY A 480 -33.75 -2.75 -15.75
CA GLY A 480 -33.10 -3.51 -16.82
C GLY A 480 -32.25 -4.70 -16.34
N VAL A 481 -32.11 -4.88 -15.03
CA VAL A 481 -31.52 -6.10 -14.45
C VAL A 481 -32.49 -7.27 -14.66
N PRO A 482 -32.04 -8.40 -15.25
CA PRO A 482 -32.89 -9.58 -15.39
C PRO A 482 -33.08 -10.27 -14.04
N ALA A 483 -34.32 -10.62 -13.68
CA ALA A 483 -34.61 -11.29 -12.40
C ALA A 483 -34.03 -12.71 -12.32
N ALA A 484 -33.94 -13.44 -13.43
CA ALA A 484 -33.54 -14.85 -13.40
C ALA A 484 -32.13 -15.11 -12.84
N PRO A 485 -31.09 -14.33 -13.19
CA PRO A 485 -29.79 -14.41 -12.52
C PRO A 485 -29.81 -14.05 -11.03
N ILE A 486 -30.63 -13.09 -10.61
CA ILE A 486 -30.77 -12.72 -9.20
C ILE A 486 -31.43 -13.85 -8.40
N ARG A 487 -32.44 -14.54 -8.97
CA ARG A 487 -33.04 -15.73 -8.33
C ARG A 487 -32.02 -16.83 -8.02
N ALA A 488 -30.95 -16.95 -8.81
CA ALA A 488 -29.91 -17.95 -8.54
C ALA A 488 -29.10 -17.64 -7.27
N LEU A 489 -29.00 -16.35 -6.89
CA LEU A 489 -28.28 -15.89 -5.70
C LEU A 489 -29.01 -16.22 -4.39
N LEU A 490 -30.31 -16.56 -4.45
CA LEU A 490 -31.07 -17.03 -3.28
C LEU A 490 -30.50 -18.31 -2.66
N SER A 491 -29.62 -19.02 -3.36
CA SER A 491 -28.92 -20.22 -2.88
C SER A 491 -27.41 -19.99 -2.65
N ASP A 492 -26.92 -18.74 -2.61
CA ASP A 492 -25.52 -18.46 -2.34
C ASP A 492 -25.15 -18.89 -0.91
N ALA A 493 -23.90 -19.33 -0.74
CA ALA A 493 -23.36 -19.74 0.55
C ALA A 493 -23.24 -18.56 1.53
N ASP A 494 -23.05 -17.36 0.99
CA ASP A 494 -22.95 -16.13 1.77
C ASP A 494 -24.32 -15.56 2.13
N THR A 495 -24.54 -15.30 3.41
CA THR A 495 -25.83 -14.82 3.91
C THR A 495 -26.16 -13.40 3.45
N GLU A 496 -25.18 -12.50 3.40
CA GLU A 496 -25.39 -11.11 2.96
C GLU A 496 -25.76 -11.08 1.46
N ILE A 497 -25.16 -11.95 0.63
CA ILE A 497 -25.56 -12.10 -0.79
C ILE A 497 -27.00 -12.60 -0.92
N ARG A 498 -27.40 -13.57 -0.09
CA ARG A 498 -28.80 -14.03 -0.07
C ARG A 498 -29.76 -12.90 0.30
N GLN A 499 -29.43 -12.09 1.29
CA GLN A 499 -30.25 -10.95 1.72
C GLN A 499 -30.47 -9.94 0.59
N HIS A 500 -29.40 -9.46 -0.03
CA HIS A 500 -29.51 -8.50 -1.16
C HIS A 500 -30.30 -9.09 -2.33
N ALA A 501 -30.16 -10.38 -2.61
CA ALA A 501 -30.95 -11.03 -3.65
C ALA A 501 -32.46 -11.07 -3.32
N ILE A 502 -32.82 -11.24 -2.05
CA ILE A 502 -34.23 -11.20 -1.59
C ILE A 502 -34.79 -9.80 -1.73
N GLU A 503 -34.05 -8.79 -1.24
CA GLU A 503 -34.40 -7.37 -1.33
C GLU A 503 -34.65 -6.95 -2.79
N MET A 504 -33.67 -7.17 -3.67
CA MET A 504 -33.78 -6.83 -5.09
C MET A 504 -34.98 -7.52 -5.77
N LEU A 505 -35.25 -8.80 -5.48
CA LEU A 505 -36.41 -9.49 -6.06
C LEU A 505 -37.74 -8.98 -5.51
N GLY A 506 -37.74 -8.49 -4.26
CA GLY A 506 -38.82 -7.75 -3.63
C GLY A 506 -39.14 -6.46 -4.38
N GLU A 507 -38.14 -5.60 -4.55
CA GLU A 507 -38.23 -4.33 -5.28
C GLU A 507 -38.65 -4.52 -6.75
N MET A 508 -38.14 -5.57 -7.39
CA MET A 508 -38.53 -5.96 -8.75
C MET A 508 -39.96 -6.53 -8.83
N GLN A 509 -40.62 -6.76 -7.69
CA GLN A 509 -41.93 -7.39 -7.53
C GLN A 509 -42.03 -8.74 -8.28
N ASP A 510 -40.96 -9.52 -8.22
CA ASP A 510 -40.81 -10.69 -9.05
C ASP A 510 -41.59 -11.91 -8.52
N ARG A 511 -42.82 -12.08 -9.00
CA ARG A 511 -43.69 -13.22 -8.63
C ARG A 511 -43.08 -14.60 -8.88
N GLY A 512 -42.15 -14.71 -9.83
CA GLY A 512 -41.46 -15.97 -10.09
C GLY A 512 -40.51 -16.39 -8.97
N ALA A 513 -40.09 -15.46 -8.11
CA ALA A 513 -39.22 -15.71 -6.97
C ALA A 513 -39.97 -16.12 -5.70
N VAL A 514 -41.29 -15.89 -5.61
CA VAL A 514 -42.11 -16.11 -4.39
C VAL A 514 -41.88 -17.48 -3.76
N GLY A 515 -41.84 -18.54 -4.57
CA GLY A 515 -41.60 -19.90 -4.07
C GLY A 515 -40.21 -20.10 -3.48
N ALA A 516 -39.18 -19.51 -4.09
CA ALA A 516 -37.80 -19.60 -3.63
C ALA A 516 -37.55 -18.72 -2.39
N ILE A 517 -38.08 -17.50 -2.37
CA ILE A 517 -38.06 -16.60 -1.21
C ILE A 517 -38.80 -17.22 -0.03
N THR A 518 -39.97 -17.83 -0.26
CA THR A 518 -40.73 -18.55 0.77
C THR A 518 -39.92 -19.67 1.43
N ALA A 519 -39.06 -20.36 0.68
CA ALA A 519 -38.22 -21.42 1.25
C ALA A 519 -37.19 -20.88 2.26
N LEU A 520 -36.81 -19.61 2.15
CA LEU A 520 -35.89 -18.92 3.06
C LEU A 520 -36.57 -18.38 4.32
N ALA A 521 -37.91 -18.48 4.44
CA ALA A 521 -38.64 -18.14 5.67
C ALA A 521 -38.28 -19.03 6.88
N SER A 522 -37.41 -20.01 6.70
CA SER A 522 -36.88 -20.89 7.76
C SER A 522 -35.35 -20.89 7.76
N ASP A 523 -34.71 -19.88 7.18
CA ASP A 523 -33.26 -19.68 7.26
C ASP A 523 -32.83 -19.51 8.74
N ALA A 524 -31.62 -19.98 9.05
CA ALA A 524 -31.06 -19.90 10.39
C ALA A 524 -30.82 -18.45 10.81
N ASP A 525 -30.52 -17.57 9.86
CA ASP A 525 -30.29 -16.15 10.13
C ASP A 525 -31.62 -15.37 10.24
N PRO A 526 -31.91 -14.72 11.39
CA PRO A 526 -33.11 -13.91 11.55
C PRO A 526 -33.20 -12.75 10.54
N GLU A 527 -32.07 -12.15 10.13
CA GLU A 527 -32.08 -11.06 9.15
C GLU A 527 -32.56 -11.55 7.77
N VAL A 528 -32.17 -12.77 7.36
CA VAL A 528 -32.71 -13.38 6.13
C VAL A 528 -34.21 -13.59 6.25
N ARG A 529 -34.68 -14.11 7.40
CA ARG A 529 -36.12 -14.33 7.61
C ARG A 529 -36.90 -13.01 7.63
N ARG A 530 -36.32 -11.95 8.17
CA ARG A 530 -36.88 -10.58 8.18
C ARG A 530 -37.04 -10.07 6.75
N GLU A 531 -35.97 -10.17 5.96
CA GLU A 531 -35.95 -9.73 4.56
C GLU A 531 -36.95 -10.49 3.68
N VAL A 532 -37.15 -11.78 3.97
CA VAL A 532 -38.21 -12.58 3.33
C VAL A 532 -39.59 -11.99 3.57
N MET A 533 -39.90 -11.54 4.79
CA MET A 533 -41.23 -10.96 5.07
C MET A 533 -41.43 -9.65 4.30
N TYR A 534 -40.41 -8.79 4.30
CA TYR A 534 -40.42 -7.53 3.58
C TYR A 534 -40.61 -7.74 2.06
N ALA A 535 -39.74 -8.55 1.44
CA ALA A 535 -39.79 -8.81 0.00
C ALA A 535 -41.10 -9.49 -0.43
N LEU A 536 -41.65 -10.41 0.37
CA LEU A 536 -42.93 -11.03 0.06
C LEU A 536 -44.11 -10.03 0.13
N GLY A 537 -43.99 -9.01 0.98
CA GLY A 537 -44.91 -7.88 1.05
C GLY A 537 -44.83 -6.99 -0.18
N GLU A 538 -43.62 -6.56 -0.55
CA GLU A 538 -43.37 -5.74 -1.75
C GLU A 538 -43.87 -6.41 -3.04
N ILE A 539 -43.70 -7.73 -3.17
CA ILE A 539 -44.21 -8.50 -4.31
C ILE A 539 -45.76 -8.54 -4.31
N GLY A 540 -46.38 -8.56 -3.13
CA GLY A 540 -47.83 -8.54 -2.97
C GLY A 540 -48.56 -9.77 -3.52
N ASP A 541 -47.88 -10.91 -3.67
CA ASP A 541 -48.51 -12.13 -4.17
C ASP A 541 -49.45 -12.74 -3.11
N PRO A 542 -50.72 -13.04 -3.42
CA PRO A 542 -51.63 -13.66 -2.46
C PRO A 542 -51.14 -15.00 -1.88
N ALA A 543 -50.24 -15.72 -2.58
CA ALA A 543 -49.63 -16.95 -2.08
C ALA A 543 -48.71 -16.69 -0.86
N SER A 544 -48.17 -15.47 -0.71
CA SER A 544 -47.29 -15.07 0.40
C SER A 544 -48.02 -14.98 1.75
N VAL A 545 -49.34 -14.81 1.75
CA VAL A 545 -50.14 -14.55 2.97
C VAL A 545 -49.96 -15.65 4.02
N ALA A 546 -49.85 -16.91 3.59
CA ALA A 546 -49.66 -18.02 4.52
C ALA A 546 -48.29 -17.98 5.23
N VAL A 547 -47.26 -17.47 4.54
CA VAL A 547 -45.90 -17.33 5.06
C VAL A 547 -45.80 -16.13 5.99
N LEU A 548 -46.34 -14.99 5.58
CA LEU A 548 -46.41 -13.78 6.40
C LEU A 548 -47.14 -14.06 7.73
N ARG A 549 -48.28 -14.77 7.70
CA ARG A 549 -48.99 -15.18 8.93
C ARG A 549 -48.15 -16.08 9.84
N ARG A 550 -47.25 -16.88 9.27
CA ARG A 550 -46.31 -17.70 10.06
C ARG A 550 -45.23 -16.81 10.70
N GLY A 551 -44.76 -15.79 9.97
CA GLY A 551 -43.77 -14.81 10.46
C GLY A 551 -44.23 -14.06 11.72
N LEU A 552 -45.53 -13.82 11.88
CA LEU A 552 -46.10 -13.24 13.12
C LEU A 552 -45.83 -14.08 14.39
N GLY A 553 -45.44 -15.34 14.25
CA GLY A 553 -45.05 -16.22 15.35
C GLY A 553 -43.56 -16.55 15.40
N ASP A 554 -42.70 -15.81 14.68
CA ASP A 554 -41.25 -16.03 14.69
C ASP A 554 -40.66 -15.74 16.09
N ALA A 555 -39.54 -16.41 16.40
CA ALA A 555 -38.83 -16.20 17.66
C ALA A 555 -38.21 -14.79 17.73
N ASP A 556 -37.80 -14.25 16.59
CA ASP A 556 -37.21 -12.94 16.46
C ASP A 556 -38.29 -11.85 16.31
N ALA A 557 -38.12 -10.72 17.02
CA ALA A 557 -39.15 -9.69 17.06
C ALA A 557 -39.24 -8.87 15.77
N ASP A 558 -38.11 -8.64 15.11
CA ASP A 558 -38.07 -7.83 13.89
C ASP A 558 -38.72 -8.58 12.73
N VAL A 559 -38.60 -9.91 12.73
CA VAL A 559 -39.32 -10.80 11.79
C VAL A 559 -40.83 -10.76 12.02
N ARG A 560 -41.29 -10.71 13.29
CA ARG A 560 -42.72 -10.60 13.62
C ARG A 560 -43.29 -9.26 13.15
N GLU A 561 -42.57 -8.17 13.40
CA GLU A 561 -42.95 -6.82 12.94
C GLU A 561 -42.99 -6.74 11.41
N SER A 562 -41.94 -7.20 10.73
CA SER A 562 -41.84 -7.17 9.26
C SER A 562 -42.92 -8.01 8.55
N ALA A 563 -43.53 -8.97 9.25
CA ALA A 563 -44.65 -9.75 8.74
C ALA A 563 -46.01 -9.05 8.90
N LEU A 564 -46.13 -8.08 9.82
CA LEU A 564 -47.36 -7.40 10.16
C LEU A 564 -47.74 -6.33 9.13
N ASP A 565 -46.78 -5.51 8.71
CA ASP A 565 -47.01 -4.40 7.77
C ASP A 565 -47.58 -4.90 6.44
N PRO A 566 -46.98 -5.91 5.77
CA PRO A 566 -47.52 -6.42 4.52
C PRO A 566 -48.94 -6.98 4.63
N LEU A 567 -49.26 -7.68 5.72
CA LEU A 567 -50.61 -8.24 5.92
C LEU A 567 -51.66 -7.15 6.08
N THR A 568 -51.28 -6.04 6.72
CA THR A 568 -52.13 -4.87 6.91
C THR A 568 -52.34 -4.13 5.58
N GLU A 569 -51.27 -3.91 4.82
CA GLU A 569 -51.34 -3.26 3.50
C GLU A 569 -52.14 -4.07 2.47
N MET A 570 -52.04 -5.40 2.51
CA MET A 570 -52.80 -6.30 1.63
C MET A 570 -54.28 -6.47 2.02
N ASP A 571 -54.75 -5.74 3.05
CA ASP A 571 -56.10 -5.81 3.64
C ASP A 571 -56.52 -7.27 3.95
N LYS A 572 -55.57 -8.05 4.51
CA LYS A 572 -55.83 -9.45 4.88
C LYS A 572 -56.22 -9.54 6.34
N PRO A 573 -57.37 -10.15 6.68
CA PRO A 573 -57.76 -10.28 8.08
C PRO A 573 -56.71 -11.09 8.84
N ILE A 574 -56.21 -10.54 9.94
CA ILE A 574 -55.33 -11.25 10.87
C ILE A 574 -56.23 -11.96 11.89
N ASP A 575 -55.92 -13.22 12.21
CA ASP A 575 -56.69 -13.99 13.20
C ASP A 575 -56.63 -13.30 14.57
N VAL A 576 -57.78 -13.14 15.22
CA VAL A 576 -57.91 -12.54 16.56
C VAL A 576 -57.02 -13.25 17.59
N ALA A 577 -56.78 -14.56 17.43
CA ALA A 577 -55.85 -15.30 18.29
C ALA A 577 -54.40 -14.82 18.13
N ILE A 578 -53.97 -14.51 16.90
CA ILE A 578 -52.64 -13.99 16.61
C ILE A 578 -52.52 -12.55 17.14
N VAL A 579 -53.52 -11.70 16.91
CA VAL A 579 -53.54 -10.32 17.43
C VAL A 579 -53.42 -10.31 18.96
N ARG A 580 -54.11 -11.19 19.68
CA ARG A 580 -53.96 -11.31 21.14
C ARG A 580 -52.54 -11.70 21.57
N THR A 581 -51.83 -12.45 20.74
CA THR A 581 -50.45 -12.88 21.01
C THR A 581 -49.48 -11.72 20.77
N LEU A 582 -49.65 -10.96 19.68
CA LEU A 582 -48.88 -9.74 19.38
C LEU A 582 -49.10 -8.65 20.43
N LEU A 583 -50.34 -8.44 20.91
CA LEU A 583 -50.63 -7.51 22.01
C LEU A 583 -49.99 -7.91 23.36
N ALA A 584 -49.54 -9.17 23.49
CA ALA A 584 -48.81 -9.68 24.65
C ALA A 584 -47.30 -9.79 24.39
N ASP A 585 -46.81 -9.32 23.23
CA ASP A 585 -45.41 -9.43 22.83
C ASP A 585 -44.50 -8.65 23.78
N PRO A 586 -43.32 -9.19 24.17
CA PRO A 586 -42.35 -8.45 24.97
C PRO A 586 -41.78 -7.21 24.27
N ASN A 587 -41.67 -7.20 22.94
CA ASN A 587 -41.22 -6.04 22.17
C ASN A 587 -42.34 -4.99 22.09
N PRO A 588 -42.12 -3.74 22.55
CA PRO A 588 -43.12 -2.67 22.46
C PRO A 588 -43.51 -2.28 21.04
N ASP A 589 -42.63 -2.44 20.04
CA ASP A 589 -42.92 -2.02 18.65
C ASP A 589 -43.85 -3.02 17.95
N THR A 590 -43.69 -4.31 18.26
CA THR A 590 -44.58 -5.39 17.80
C THR A 590 -45.97 -5.36 18.47
N ARG A 591 -46.09 -4.70 19.63
CA ARG A 591 -47.29 -4.70 20.48
C ARG A 591 -48.21 -3.52 20.16
#